data_AF-A0A2E8K412-F1
#
_entry.id   AF-A0A2E8K412-F1
#
_cell.length_a   1.000
_cell.length_b   1.000
_cell.length_c   1.000
_cell.angle_alpha   90.00
_cell.angle_beta   90.00
_cell.angle_gamma   90.00
#
_symmetry.space_group_name_H-M   'P 1'
#
loop_
_entity.id
_entity.type
_entity.pdbx_description
1 polymer ?
#
loop_
_entity_poly.entity_id
_entity_poly.type
_entity_poly.pdbx_seq_one_letter_code
_entity_poly.pdbx_strand_id
1 'polypeptide(L)'
;ALASEQIPADSDCRKAVDFAISLQGDSGGMQQIRERYSDLSPVHTVNNLAVVVLGLLQGADDFSRAIGDTVAAGWDTDCNGATVGALWGLGSGEIPDHWTRPWQERVAVTIAGVGELQLEDLVHRTCEVARKIAAET
;
A
#
# COMPACT_ATOMS: atom_id res chain seq x y z
N ALA A 1 -10.17 -11.22 -10.80
CA ALA A 1 -10.36 -11.30 -12.27
C ALA A 1 -10.47 -9.90 -12.88
N LEU A 2 -11.41 -9.05 -12.44
CA LEU A 2 -11.67 -7.75 -13.09
C LEU A 2 -10.50 -6.73 -13.06
N ALA A 3 -9.70 -6.70 -11.99
CA ALA A 3 -8.66 -5.67 -11.83
C ALA A 3 -7.44 -5.88 -12.74
N SER A 4 -7.00 -7.12 -12.98
CA SER A 4 -5.85 -7.39 -13.85
C SER A 4 -6.14 -7.11 -15.32
N GLU A 5 -7.41 -7.21 -15.73
CA GLU A 5 -7.89 -6.85 -17.07
C GLU A 5 -7.79 -5.35 -17.36
N GLN A 6 -7.69 -4.49 -16.34
CA GLN A 6 -7.47 -3.05 -16.50
C GLN A 6 -5.99 -2.69 -16.74
N ILE A 7 -5.08 -3.67 -16.61
CA ILE A 7 -3.64 -3.48 -16.80
C ILE A 7 -3.26 -4.01 -18.19
N PRO A 8 -2.58 -3.21 -19.04
CA PRO A 8 -2.16 -3.67 -20.36
C PRO A 8 -1.39 -4.99 -20.29
N ALA A 9 -1.83 -5.99 -21.06
CA ALA A 9 -1.38 -7.38 -20.94
C ALA A 9 0.14 -7.55 -21.11
N ASP A 10 0.76 -6.75 -21.98
CA ASP A 10 2.19 -6.85 -22.29
C ASP A 10 3.09 -6.00 -21.38
N SER A 11 2.51 -5.28 -20.41
CA SER A 11 3.25 -4.38 -19.52
C SER A 11 4.03 -5.12 -18.42
N ASP A 12 5.11 -4.51 -17.93
CA ASP A 12 5.85 -5.06 -16.79
C ASP A 12 5.03 -5.02 -15.50
N CYS A 13 4.10 -4.08 -15.37
CA CYS A 13 3.13 -4.06 -14.27
C CYS A 13 2.25 -5.31 -14.28
N ARG A 14 1.78 -5.74 -15.47
CA ARG A 14 1.00 -6.98 -15.58
C ARG A 14 1.81 -8.20 -15.14
N LYS A 15 3.06 -8.30 -15.60
CA LYS A 15 3.99 -9.38 -15.22
C LYS A 15 4.27 -9.38 -13.72
N ALA A 16 4.40 -8.22 -13.09
CA ALA A 16 4.59 -8.09 -11.65
C ALA A 16 3.39 -8.57 -10.85
N VAL A 17 2.17 -8.18 -11.25
CA VAL A 17 0.92 -8.63 -10.63
C VAL A 17 0.77 -10.15 -10.77
N ASP A 18 0.93 -10.69 -11.98
CA ASP A 18 0.80 -12.12 -12.23
C ASP A 18 1.85 -12.93 -11.46
N PHE A 19 3.09 -12.42 -11.37
CA PHE A 19 4.14 -13.05 -10.57
C PHE A 19 3.79 -13.04 -9.07
N ALA A 20 3.35 -11.91 -8.53
CA ALA A 20 2.93 -11.84 -7.12
C ALA A 20 1.77 -12.79 -6.81
N ILE A 21 0.77 -12.89 -7.70
CA ILE A 21 -0.34 -13.85 -7.58
C ILE A 21 0.19 -15.29 -7.57
N SER A 22 1.15 -15.61 -8.44
CA SER A 22 1.73 -16.96 -8.51
C SER A 22 2.48 -17.39 -7.25
N LEU A 23 2.87 -16.42 -6.40
CA LEU A 23 3.57 -16.64 -5.13
C LEU A 23 2.62 -16.67 -3.92
N GLN A 24 1.30 -16.59 -4.12
CA GLN A 24 0.35 -16.61 -3.01
C GLN A 24 0.47 -17.90 -2.19
N GLY A 25 0.64 -17.73 -0.87
CA GLY A 25 0.83 -18.84 0.07
C GLY A 25 2.27 -19.33 0.19
N ASP A 26 3.21 -18.80 -0.61
CA ASP A 26 4.64 -19.08 -0.48
C ASP A 26 5.29 -18.14 0.55
N SER A 27 5.83 -18.70 1.63
CA SER A 27 6.54 -17.93 2.66
C SER A 27 7.84 -17.29 2.16
N GLY A 28 8.41 -17.80 1.06
CA GLY A 28 9.58 -17.24 0.37
C GLY A 28 9.24 -16.18 -0.69
N GLY A 29 7.95 -15.91 -0.95
CA GLY A 29 7.54 -15.09 -2.08
C GLY A 29 8.14 -13.67 -2.09
N MET A 30 8.24 -13.01 -0.93
CA MET A 30 8.86 -11.68 -0.84
C MET A 30 10.34 -11.71 -1.22
N GLN A 31 11.07 -12.76 -0.83
CA GLN A 31 12.46 -12.94 -1.21
C GLN A 31 12.60 -13.18 -2.73
N GLN A 32 11.73 -13.98 -3.32
CA GLN A 32 11.73 -14.22 -4.77
C GLN A 32 11.43 -12.95 -5.57
N ILE A 33 10.52 -12.09 -5.08
CA ILE A 33 10.30 -10.75 -5.66
C ILE A 33 11.58 -9.91 -5.60
N ARG A 34 12.29 -9.94 -4.48
CA ARG A 34 13.56 -9.21 -4.34
C ARG A 34 14.64 -9.70 -5.28
N GLU A 35 14.77 -11.01 -5.42
CA GLU A 35 15.76 -11.61 -6.31
C GLU A 35 15.44 -11.33 -7.77
N ARG A 36 14.17 -11.39 -8.16
CA ARG A 36 13.72 -11.14 -9.54
C ARG A 36 13.95 -9.70 -9.99
N TYR A 37 13.75 -8.73 -9.10
CA TYR A 37 13.79 -7.30 -9.43
C TYR A 37 14.98 -6.57 -8.82
N SER A 38 16.04 -7.29 -8.45
CA SER A 38 17.23 -6.74 -7.77
C SER A 38 17.96 -5.65 -8.57
N ASP A 39 17.86 -5.69 -9.90
CA ASP A 39 18.49 -4.72 -10.79
C ASP A 39 17.67 -3.41 -10.94
N LEU A 40 16.43 -3.37 -10.45
CA LEU A 40 15.59 -2.17 -10.50
C LEU A 40 15.94 -1.22 -9.35
N SER A 41 15.58 0.05 -9.52
CA SER A 41 15.67 1.01 -8.42
C SER A 41 14.81 0.54 -7.23
N PRO A 42 15.28 0.71 -5.98
CA PRO A 42 14.52 0.35 -4.78
C PRO A 42 13.12 0.99 -4.67
N VAL A 43 12.85 2.07 -5.41
CA VAL A 43 11.56 2.79 -5.47
C VAL A 43 10.84 2.61 -6.80
N HIS A 44 11.25 1.64 -7.62
CA HIS A 44 10.67 1.45 -8.93
C HIS A 44 9.24 0.87 -8.85
N THR A 45 8.36 1.33 -9.74
CA THR A 45 6.93 1.01 -9.66
C THR A 45 6.64 -0.49 -9.81
N VAL A 46 7.42 -1.20 -10.64
CA VAL A 46 7.18 -2.63 -10.95
C VAL A 46 7.44 -3.55 -9.75
N ASN A 47 8.57 -3.39 -9.04
CA ASN A 47 8.86 -4.18 -7.84
C ASN A 47 7.93 -3.77 -6.68
N ASN A 48 7.66 -2.48 -6.51
CA ASN A 48 6.69 -2.00 -5.52
C ASN A 48 5.30 -2.62 -5.74
N LEU A 49 4.82 -2.65 -6.98
CA LEU A 49 3.53 -3.26 -7.32
C LEU A 49 3.50 -4.75 -6.97
N ALA A 50 4.58 -5.49 -7.25
CA ALA A 50 4.66 -6.91 -6.88
C ALA A 50 4.60 -7.10 -5.36
N VAL A 51 5.34 -6.28 -4.59
CA VAL A 51 5.35 -6.32 -3.12
C VAL A 51 3.95 -6.02 -2.55
N VAL A 52 3.30 -4.94 -3.01
CA VAL A 52 1.95 -4.56 -2.55
C VAL A 52 0.94 -5.66 -2.81
N VAL A 53 0.94 -6.25 -4.02
CA VAL A 53 0.00 -7.32 -4.36
C VAL A 53 0.23 -8.55 -3.49
N LEU A 54 1.49 -9.00 -3.34
CA LEU A 54 1.77 -10.17 -2.52
C LEU A 54 1.45 -9.93 -1.04
N GLY A 55 1.75 -8.74 -0.50
CA GLY A 55 1.42 -8.36 0.87
C GLY A 55 -0.07 -8.45 1.18
N LEU A 56 -0.92 -7.91 0.29
CA LEU A 56 -2.37 -8.02 0.39
C LEU A 56 -2.88 -9.45 0.28
N LEU A 57 -2.29 -10.27 -0.60
CA LEU A 57 -2.70 -11.67 -0.78
C LEU A 57 -2.30 -12.57 0.39
N GLN A 58 -1.13 -12.32 1.00
CA GLN A 58 -0.63 -13.12 2.12
C GLN A 58 -1.24 -12.72 3.47
N GLY A 59 -1.56 -11.44 3.64
CA GLY A 59 -2.20 -10.92 4.85
C GLY A 59 -3.68 -10.63 4.68
N ALA A 60 -4.39 -11.30 3.76
CA ALA A 60 -5.77 -10.97 3.36
C ALA A 60 -6.78 -10.83 4.52
N ASP A 61 -6.52 -11.49 5.65
CA ASP A 61 -7.32 -11.47 6.88
C ASP A 61 -6.54 -11.00 8.12
N ASP A 62 -5.28 -10.57 7.96
CA ASP A 62 -4.43 -10.04 9.04
C ASP A 62 -3.69 -8.77 8.59
N PHE A 63 -4.17 -7.62 9.08
CA PHE A 63 -3.56 -6.31 8.82
C PHE A 63 -2.08 -6.26 9.22
N SER A 64 -1.73 -6.84 10.36
CA SER A 64 -0.36 -6.77 10.88
C SER A 64 0.59 -7.58 10.00
N ARG A 65 0.12 -8.73 9.50
CA ARG A 65 0.87 -9.50 8.51
C ARG A 65 0.97 -8.78 7.17
N ALA A 66 -0.13 -8.23 6.66
CA ALA A 66 -0.14 -7.51 5.38
C ALA A 66 0.86 -6.34 5.38
N ILE A 67 0.84 -5.51 6.42
CA ILE A 67 1.79 -4.39 6.58
C ILE A 67 3.20 -4.92 6.89
N GLY A 68 3.33 -5.88 7.80
CA GLY A 68 4.61 -6.42 8.25
C GLY A 68 5.42 -7.04 7.12
N ASP A 69 4.81 -7.93 6.34
CA ASP A 69 5.46 -8.61 5.21
C ASP A 69 5.85 -7.60 4.12
N THR A 70 4.98 -6.62 3.85
CA THR A 70 5.22 -5.53 2.88
C THR A 70 6.41 -4.67 3.29
N VAL A 71 6.45 -4.22 4.54
CA VAL A 71 7.56 -3.40 5.06
C VAL A 71 8.85 -4.21 5.17
N ALA A 72 8.77 -5.49 5.57
CA ALA A 72 9.91 -6.39 5.67
C ALA A 72 10.54 -6.73 4.30
N ALA A 73 9.84 -6.48 3.18
CA ALA A 73 10.44 -6.54 1.86
C ALA A 73 11.59 -5.52 1.71
N GLY A 74 11.55 -4.40 2.45
CA GLY A 74 12.67 -3.47 2.59
C GLY A 74 12.86 -2.48 1.44
N TRP A 75 12.05 -2.57 0.39
CA TRP A 75 11.97 -1.58 -0.69
C TRP A 75 10.80 -0.64 -0.46
N ASP A 76 11.07 0.67 -0.59
CA ASP A 76 10.07 1.76 -0.57
C ASP A 76 8.99 1.57 0.50
N THR A 77 9.44 1.35 1.74
CA THR A 77 8.62 0.79 2.82
C THR A 77 7.46 1.69 3.22
N ASP A 78 7.65 3.01 3.11
CA ASP A 78 6.63 4.02 3.34
C ASP A 78 5.55 3.98 2.25
N CYS A 79 5.92 4.06 0.97
CA CYS A 79 4.97 4.01 -0.15
C CYS A 79 4.20 2.68 -0.19
N ASN A 80 4.92 1.56 -0.08
CA ASN A 80 4.32 0.23 -0.14
C ASN A 80 3.41 -0.01 1.07
N GLY A 81 3.86 0.32 2.28
CA GLY A 81 3.06 0.20 3.50
C GLY A 81 1.82 1.09 3.47
N ALA A 82 1.95 2.35 3.03
CA ALA A 82 0.83 3.28 2.89
C ALA A 82 -0.19 2.77 1.86
N THR A 83 0.26 2.22 0.74
CA THR A 83 -0.62 1.68 -0.30
C THR A 83 -1.40 0.45 0.19
N VAL A 84 -0.72 -0.50 0.85
CA VAL A 84 -1.37 -1.68 1.44
C VAL A 84 -2.39 -1.26 2.51
N GLY A 85 -2.02 -0.33 3.41
CA GLY A 85 -2.92 0.17 4.44
C GLY A 85 -4.15 0.90 3.88
N ALA A 86 -3.99 1.70 2.83
CA ALA A 86 -5.09 2.39 2.17
C ALA A 86 -6.06 1.39 1.50
N LEU A 87 -5.54 0.40 0.78
CA LEU A 87 -6.36 -0.64 0.14
C LEU A 87 -7.08 -1.52 1.18
N TRP A 88 -6.43 -1.82 2.31
CA TRP A 88 -7.05 -2.50 3.45
C TRP A 88 -8.25 -1.72 3.99
N GLY A 89 -8.08 -0.42 4.24
CA GLY A 89 -9.14 0.45 4.76
C GLY A 89 -10.34 0.57 3.81
N LEU A 90 -10.11 0.54 2.48
CA LEU A 90 -11.18 0.49 1.48
C LEU A 90 -11.91 -0.85 1.44
N GLY A 91 -11.22 -1.95 1.77
CA GLY A 91 -11.72 -3.32 1.67
C GLY A 91 -12.61 -3.79 2.83
N SER A 92 -12.90 -2.94 3.82
CA SER A 92 -13.66 -3.22 5.07
C SER A 92 -12.87 -3.79 6.25
N GLY A 93 -11.53 -3.70 6.24
CA GLY A 93 -10.72 -4.23 7.34
C GLY A 93 -10.59 -3.24 8.51
N GLU A 94 -10.87 -3.70 9.73
CA GLU A 94 -10.50 -2.97 10.95
C GLU A 94 -8.97 -2.93 11.09
N ILE A 95 -8.43 -1.80 11.53
CA ILE A 95 -7.01 -1.67 11.89
C ILE A 95 -6.90 -1.97 13.38
N PRO A 96 -6.11 -2.97 13.80
CA PRO A 96 -5.94 -3.26 15.23
C PRO A 96 -5.43 -2.05 16.01
N ASP A 97 -6.05 -1.77 17.16
CA ASP A 97 -5.74 -0.60 17.99
C ASP A 97 -4.26 -0.37 18.26
N HIS A 98 -3.45 -1.43 18.38
CA HIS A 98 -2.01 -1.26 18.67
C HIS A 98 -1.25 -0.55 17.56
N TRP A 99 -1.80 -0.49 16.34
CA TRP A 99 -1.23 0.27 15.23
C TRP A 99 -1.56 1.76 15.31
N THR A 100 -2.72 2.14 15.85
CA THR A 100 -3.20 3.55 15.86
C THR A 100 -2.98 4.24 17.21
N ARG A 101 -3.13 3.49 18.32
CA ARG A 101 -3.00 3.98 19.70
C ARG A 101 -1.68 4.69 20.02
N PRO A 102 -0.50 4.28 19.51
CA PRO A 102 0.76 4.93 19.87
C PRO A 102 0.86 6.39 19.41
N TRP A 103 0.33 6.72 18.22
CA TRP A 103 0.39 8.07 17.67
C TRP A 103 -0.90 8.86 17.89
N GLN A 104 -1.96 8.23 18.39
CA GLN A 104 -3.21 8.91 18.82
C GLN A 104 -3.74 9.84 17.72
N GLU A 105 -3.75 9.34 16.48
CA GLU A 105 -4.28 10.08 15.32
C GLU A 105 -3.50 11.36 14.94
N ARG A 106 -2.32 11.60 15.54
CA ARG A 106 -1.45 12.73 15.21
C ARG A 106 -0.52 12.45 14.02
N VAL A 107 -0.52 13.36 13.06
CA VAL A 107 0.33 13.32 11.86
C VAL A 107 1.32 14.47 11.90
N ALA A 108 2.60 14.17 12.11
CA ALA A 108 3.67 15.16 12.05
C ALA A 108 3.93 15.58 10.59
N VAL A 109 4.09 16.88 10.36
CA VAL A 109 4.32 17.43 9.01
C VAL A 109 5.44 18.46 9.01
N THR A 110 6.08 18.64 7.85
CA THR A 110 7.13 19.66 7.65
C THR A 110 6.60 20.81 6.80
N ILE A 111 5.49 21.42 7.23
CA ILE A 111 4.85 22.56 6.56
C ILE A 111 5.16 23.82 7.36
N ALA A 112 5.55 24.91 6.70
CA ALA A 112 5.89 26.15 7.38
C ALA A 112 4.72 26.63 8.28
N GLY A 113 4.97 26.76 9.58
CA GLY A 113 3.96 27.16 10.56
C GLY A 113 3.01 26.06 11.03
N VAL A 114 3.18 24.82 10.58
CA VAL A 114 2.35 23.67 10.97
C VAL A 114 3.27 22.48 11.29
N GLY A 115 3.32 22.05 12.56
CA GLY A 115 4.15 20.92 12.99
C GLY A 115 3.41 19.59 13.08
N GLU A 116 2.11 19.63 13.35
CA GLU A 116 1.27 18.45 13.59
C GLU A 116 -0.17 18.73 13.15
N LEU A 117 -0.84 17.70 12.66
CA LEU A 117 -2.25 17.70 12.26
C LEU A 117 -2.97 16.52 12.89
N GLN A 118 -4.28 16.65 13.12
CA GLN A 118 -5.14 15.51 13.46
C GLN A 118 -5.53 14.76 12.19
N LEU A 119 -5.58 13.43 12.24
CA LEU A 119 -5.97 12.60 11.12
C LEU A 119 -7.39 12.93 10.65
N GLU A 120 -8.34 13.10 11.57
CA GLU A 120 -9.73 13.45 11.23
C GLU A 120 -9.80 14.76 10.44
N ASP A 121 -9.01 15.78 10.80
CA ASP A 121 -8.95 17.05 10.06
C ASP A 121 -8.42 16.85 8.63
N LEU A 122 -7.41 15.98 8.47
CA LEU A 122 -6.86 15.63 7.15
C LEU A 122 -7.90 14.89 6.29
N VAL A 123 -8.60 13.92 6.87
CA VAL A 123 -9.68 13.18 6.20
C VAL A 123 -10.78 14.14 5.77
N HIS A 124 -11.29 14.96 6.69
CA HIS A 124 -12.37 15.89 6.42
C HIS A 124 -12.00 16.86 5.28
N ARG A 125 -10.83 17.50 5.35
CA ARG A 125 -10.35 18.43 4.31
C ARG A 125 -10.19 17.74 2.96
N THR A 126 -9.68 16.50 2.94
CA THR A 126 -9.50 15.73 1.70
C THR A 126 -10.86 15.40 1.07
N CYS A 127 -11.82 14.96 1.88
CA CYS A 127 -13.18 14.67 1.42
C CYS A 127 -13.91 15.93 0.93
N GLU A 128 -13.71 17.08 1.58
CA GLU A 128 -14.27 18.36 1.11
C GLU A 128 -13.73 18.76 -0.27
N VAL A 129 -12.43 18.61 -0.49
CA VAL A 129 -11.81 18.86 -1.80
C VAL A 129 -12.39 17.92 -2.85
N ALA A 130 -12.46 16.61 -2.55
CA ALA A 130 -13.02 15.63 -3.47
C ALA A 130 -14.48 15.94 -3.84
N ARG A 131 -15.32 16.32 -2.86
CA ARG A 131 -16.72 16.72 -3.10
C ARG A 131 -16.83 17.97 -3.99
N LYS A 132 -15.96 18.96 -3.80
CA LYS A 132 -15.95 20.17 -4.64
C LYS A 132 -15.58 19.84 -6.09
N ILE A 133 -14.53 19.06 -6.31
CA ILE A 133 -14.11 18.62 -7.64
C ILE A 133 -15.25 17.84 -8.33
N ALA A 134 -15.90 16.92 -7.61
CA ALA A 134 -17.02 16.14 -8.13
C ALA A 134 -18.26 16.99 -8.44
N ALA A 135 -18.45 18.13 -7.78
CA ALA A 135 -19.57 19.04 -8.06
C ALA A 135 -19.29 19.99 -9.25
N GLU A 136 -18.03 20.16 -9.64
CA GLU A 136 -17.58 20.97 -10.77
C GLU A 136 -17.49 20.18 -12.10
N THR A 137 -17.64 18.85 -12.03
CA THR A 137 -17.56 17.92 -13.18
C THR A 137 -18.95 17.39 -13.54
#